data_AF-A0A182S9T4-F1
#
_entry.id   AF-A0A182S9T4-F1
#
_cell.length_a   1.000
_cell.length_b   1.000
_cell.length_c   1.000
_cell.angle_alpha   90.00
_cell.angle_beta   90.00
_cell.angle_gamma   90.00
#
_symmetry.space_group_name_H-M   'P 1'
#
loop_
_entity.id
_entity.type
_entity.pdbx_description
1 polymer ?
#
loop_
_entity_poly.entity_id
_entity_poly.type
_entity_poly.pdbx_seq_one_letter_code
_entity_poly.pdbx_strand_id
1 'polypeptide(L)'
;MQTKLVLALIACGVICLLQTTPTDAAGKHVQQLLKLFRGIDFDFTKKPFYLHRAKYGVQNQLRTPLTTKAMSLPRSATLSQPCLKQMINEVNDLESTFYAGFSYNCHDHDQYSMDCLEAAEPEYLNGLKQLAAKTEKCLVQK
;
A
#
# COMPACT_ATOMS: atom_id res chain seq x y z
N MET A 1 43.63 -3.75 26.14
CA MET A 1 42.33 -4.33 25.73
C MET A 1 41.19 -3.31 25.78
N GLN A 2 41.15 -2.42 26.78
CA GLN A 2 40.09 -1.41 26.92
C GLN A 2 40.02 -0.36 25.81
N THR A 3 41.16 0.17 25.33
CA THR A 3 41.19 1.24 24.31
C THR A 3 40.58 0.82 22.97
N LYS A 4 40.78 -0.42 22.55
CA LYS A 4 40.19 -0.98 21.31
C LYS A 4 38.66 -1.14 21.42
N LEU A 5 38.17 -1.45 22.63
CA LEU A 5 36.76 -1.65 22.92
C LEU A 5 36.01 -0.31 22.97
N VAL A 6 36.65 0.73 23.52
CA VAL A 6 36.15 2.11 23.49
C VAL A 6 36.08 2.65 22.05
N LEU A 7 37.11 2.43 21.23
CA LEU A 7 37.12 2.81 19.81
C LEU A 7 36.04 2.08 19.00
N ALA A 8 35.80 0.79 19.25
CA ALA A 8 34.75 0.03 18.59
C ALA A 8 33.34 0.52 18.96
N LEU A 9 33.11 0.88 20.23
CA LEU A 9 31.85 1.44 20.68
C LEU A 9 31.59 2.84 20.11
N ILE A 10 32.62 3.68 20.00
CA ILE A 10 32.53 4.99 19.35
C ILE A 10 32.22 4.82 17.86
N ALA A 11 32.89 3.90 17.17
CA ALA A 11 32.64 3.61 15.76
C ALA A 11 31.20 3.10 15.53
N CYS A 12 30.70 2.17 16.35
CA CYS A 12 29.31 1.73 16.30
C CYS A 12 28.32 2.87 16.57
N GLY A 13 28.59 3.73 17.56
CA GLY A 13 27.76 4.90 17.86
C GLY A 13 27.67 5.89 16.69
N VAL A 14 28.79 6.15 16.02
CA VAL A 14 28.84 7.03 14.84
C VAL A 14 28.12 6.42 13.63
N ILE A 15 28.26 5.11 13.40
CA ILE A 15 27.55 4.40 12.33
C ILE A 15 26.03 4.41 12.58
N CYS A 16 25.59 4.20 13.82
CA CYS A 16 24.17 4.31 14.17
C CYS A 16 23.64 5.72 13.94
N LEU A 17 24.36 6.77 14.34
CA LEU A 17 23.93 8.17 14.12
C LEU A 17 23.82 8.55 12.63
N LEU A 18 24.71 8.01 11.79
CA LEU A 18 24.65 8.21 10.33
C LEU A 18 23.48 7.46 9.69
N GLN A 19 23.12 6.28 10.20
CA GLN A 19 22.00 5.48 9.69
C GLN A 19 20.62 5.94 10.20
N THR A 20 20.56 6.64 11.35
CA THR A 20 19.29 7.11 11.94
C THR A 20 18.85 8.49 11.48
N THR A 21 19.57 9.17 10.59
CA THR A 21 18.99 10.37 9.96
C THR A 21 17.87 9.92 9.03
N PRO A 22 16.60 10.17 9.36
CA PRO A 22 15.53 9.92 8.40
C PRO A 22 15.85 10.83 7.23
N THR A 23 16.18 10.26 6.08
CA THR A 23 16.43 11.11 4.92
C THR A 23 15.11 11.83 4.62
N ASP A 24 15.07 13.16 4.65
CA ASP A 24 13.86 13.96 4.34
C ASP A 24 13.13 13.49 3.06
N ALA A 25 13.88 12.91 2.12
CA ALA A 25 13.37 12.30 0.91
C ALA A 25 12.49 11.05 1.11
N ALA A 26 12.83 10.17 2.06
CA ALA A 26 11.97 9.03 2.43
C ALA A 26 10.61 9.55 2.93
N GLY A 27 10.61 10.66 3.67
CA GLY A 27 9.39 11.37 4.07
C GLY A 27 8.59 11.91 2.87
N LYS A 28 9.25 12.59 1.92
CA LYS A 28 8.58 13.23 0.77
C LYS A 28 7.87 12.23 -0.14
N HIS A 29 8.53 11.15 -0.55
CA HIS A 29 7.95 10.15 -1.45
C HIS A 29 6.76 9.43 -0.83
N VAL A 30 6.90 9.05 0.45
CA VAL A 30 5.80 8.45 1.21
C VAL A 30 4.63 9.43 1.35
N GLN A 31 4.88 10.69 1.69
CA GLN A 31 3.83 11.70 1.79
C GLN A 31 3.07 11.89 0.47
N GLN A 32 3.77 11.88 -0.67
CA GLN A 32 3.14 11.97 -1.99
C GLN A 32 2.23 10.77 -2.25
N LEU A 33 2.69 9.54 -1.99
CA LEU A 33 1.85 8.35 -2.12
C LEU A 33 0.64 8.40 -1.18
N LEU A 34 0.84 8.77 0.09
CA LEU A 34 -0.25 8.85 1.06
C LEU A 34 -1.31 9.89 0.65
N LYS A 35 -0.92 10.99 0.01
CA LYS A 35 -1.88 11.95 -0.56
C LYS A 35 -2.68 11.34 -1.71
N LEU A 36 -2.04 10.55 -2.57
CA LEU A 36 -2.73 9.84 -3.66
C LEU A 36 -3.72 8.80 -3.14
N PHE A 37 -3.34 8.02 -2.12
CA PHE A 37 -4.23 7.03 -1.50
C PHE A 37 -5.50 7.64 -0.88
N ARG A 38 -5.50 8.93 -0.52
CA ARG A 38 -6.72 9.63 -0.07
C ARG A 38 -7.74 9.86 -1.20
N GLY A 39 -7.31 9.72 -2.45
CA GLY A 39 -8.19 9.81 -3.62
C GLY A 39 -8.93 8.50 -3.95
N ILE A 40 -8.69 7.41 -3.20
CA ILE A 40 -9.51 6.21 -3.29
C ILE A 40 -10.80 6.48 -2.54
N ASP A 41 -11.90 6.48 -3.27
CA ASP A 41 -13.22 6.68 -2.69
C ASP A 41 -13.91 5.35 -2.49
N PHE A 42 -14.47 5.15 -1.29
CA PHE A 42 -15.24 3.96 -0.96
C PHE A 42 -16.68 4.38 -0.72
N ASP A 43 -17.61 3.75 -1.39
CA ASP A 43 -19.03 4.02 -1.19
C ASP A 43 -19.49 3.58 0.21
N PHE A 44 -19.64 4.56 1.10
CA PHE A 44 -20.03 4.35 2.49
C PHE A 44 -21.47 3.86 2.67
N THR A 45 -22.28 3.77 1.61
CA THR A 45 -23.60 3.13 1.66
C THR A 45 -23.51 1.61 1.70
N LYS A 46 -22.37 1.02 1.30
CA LYS A 46 -22.11 -0.42 1.38
C LYS A 46 -21.98 -0.90 2.83
N LYS A 47 -22.20 -2.20 3.05
CA LYS A 47 -22.19 -2.79 4.40
C LYS A 47 -20.85 -2.56 5.13
N PRO A 48 -20.84 -2.25 6.43
CA PRO A 48 -19.61 -1.94 7.17
C PRO A 48 -18.54 -3.05 7.11
N PHE A 49 -18.95 -4.32 7.18
CA PHE A 49 -18.01 -5.45 7.13
C PHE A 49 -17.36 -5.60 5.74
N TYR A 50 -18.12 -5.34 4.67
CA TYR A 50 -17.59 -5.27 3.31
C TYR A 50 -16.55 -4.14 3.20
N LEU A 51 -16.92 -2.93 3.65
CA LEU A 51 -16.02 -1.77 3.62
C LEU A 51 -14.75 -1.99 4.41
N HIS A 52 -14.85 -2.68 5.54
CA HIS A 52 -13.69 -3.06 6.34
C HIS A 52 -12.73 -3.96 5.54
N ARG A 53 -13.24 -5.02 4.91
CA ARG A 53 -12.43 -5.94 4.09
C ARG A 53 -11.82 -5.23 2.87
N ALA A 54 -12.60 -4.43 2.15
CA ALA A 54 -12.10 -3.68 0.99
C ALA A 54 -10.95 -2.72 1.39
N LYS A 55 -11.14 -1.93 2.45
CA LYS A 55 -10.10 -1.02 2.97
C LYS A 55 -8.87 -1.77 3.48
N TYR A 56 -9.07 -2.90 4.17
CA TYR A 56 -7.99 -3.75 4.66
C TYR A 56 -7.17 -4.34 3.51
N GLY A 57 -7.82 -4.77 2.44
CA GLY A 57 -7.16 -5.24 1.22
C GLY A 57 -6.27 -4.16 0.62
N VAL A 58 -6.81 -2.96 0.35
CA VAL A 58 -6.02 -1.83 -0.19
C VAL A 58 -4.84 -1.50 0.72
N GLN A 59 -5.06 -1.47 2.03
CA GLN A 59 -4.00 -1.16 2.99
C GLN A 59 -2.85 -2.16 2.90
N ASN A 60 -3.14 -3.46 2.97
CA ASN A 60 -2.10 -4.47 3.13
C ASN A 60 -1.49 -4.97 1.82
N GLN A 61 -2.29 -5.07 0.75
CA GLN A 61 -1.83 -5.60 -0.53
C GLN A 61 -1.26 -4.54 -1.46
N LEU A 62 -1.61 -3.26 -1.26
CA LEU A 62 -1.23 -2.17 -2.16
C LEU A 62 -0.47 -1.04 -1.47
N ARG A 63 -1.09 -0.38 -0.49
CA ARG A 63 -0.52 0.81 0.16
C ARG A 63 0.77 0.47 0.89
N THR A 64 0.74 -0.48 1.82
CA THR A 64 1.91 -0.83 2.64
C THR A 64 3.12 -1.24 1.79
N PRO A 65 2.98 -2.14 0.79
CA PRO A 65 4.08 -2.49 -0.12
C PRO A 65 4.66 -1.28 -0.86
N LEU A 66 3.81 -0.44 -1.45
CA LEU A 66 4.27 0.73 -2.22
C LEU A 66 4.93 1.78 -1.32
N THR A 67 4.39 2.03 -0.13
CA THR A 67 5.04 2.94 0.84
C THR A 67 6.37 2.39 1.33
N THR A 68 6.47 1.08 1.54
CA THR A 68 7.74 0.42 1.93
C THR A 68 8.80 0.59 0.85
N LYS A 69 8.41 0.39 -0.41
CA LYS A 69 9.29 0.64 -1.56
C LYS A 69 9.70 2.11 -1.64
N ALA A 70 8.75 3.04 -1.47
CA ALA A 70 9.02 4.47 -1.56
C ALA A 70 9.98 5.00 -0.48
N MET A 71 9.97 4.40 0.72
CA MET A 71 10.95 4.72 1.77
C MET A 71 12.39 4.42 1.35
N SER A 72 12.60 3.47 0.43
CA SER A 72 13.93 3.06 -0.02
C SER A 72 14.45 3.86 -1.23
N LEU A 73 13.67 4.78 -1.78
CA LEU A 73 14.04 5.52 -2.99
C LEU A 73 15.08 6.62 -2.70
N PRO A 74 16.01 6.87 -3.64
CA PRO A 74 16.94 8.00 -3.52
C PRO A 74 16.21 9.34 -3.61
N ARG A 75 16.84 10.41 -3.11
CA ARG A 75 16.28 11.76 -3.14
C ARG A 75 15.97 12.27 -4.54
N SER A 76 16.74 11.82 -5.52
CA SER A 76 16.61 12.19 -6.93
C SER A 76 15.48 11.47 -7.66
N ALA A 77 14.93 10.38 -7.09
CA ALA A 77 13.82 9.68 -7.73
C ALA A 77 12.59 10.59 -7.83
N THR A 78 11.86 10.49 -8.94
CA THR A 78 10.57 11.15 -9.10
C THR A 78 9.46 10.13 -9.27
N LEU A 79 8.34 10.39 -8.60
CA LEU A 79 7.13 9.60 -8.71
C LEU A 79 6.31 10.06 -9.91
N SER A 80 5.96 9.13 -10.80
CA SER A 80 5.13 9.42 -11.98
C SER A 80 3.66 9.61 -11.55
N GLN A 81 3.23 10.88 -11.43
CA GLN A 81 1.86 11.23 -11.03
C GLN A 81 0.78 10.64 -11.96
N PRO A 82 0.92 10.67 -13.30
CA PRO A 82 -0.07 10.06 -14.20
C PRO A 82 -0.20 8.55 -13.98
N CYS A 83 0.93 7.86 -13.80
CA CYS A 83 0.98 6.42 -13.55
C CYS A 83 0.31 6.07 -12.21
N LEU A 84 0.57 6.87 -11.17
CA LEU A 84 -0.06 6.67 -9.85
C LEU A 84 -1.56 7.01 -9.84
N LYS A 85 -2.01 7.98 -10.64
CA LYS A 85 -3.45 8.24 -10.82
C LYS A 85 -4.14 7.07 -11.52
N GLN A 86 -3.48 6.45 -12.50
CA GLN A 86 -4.01 5.24 -13.14
C GLN A 86 -4.17 4.08 -12.14
N MET A 87 -3.22 3.91 -11.20
CA MET A 87 -3.37 2.94 -10.11
C MET A 87 -4.65 3.19 -9.30
N ILE A 88 -5.02 4.44 -9.00
CA ILE A 88 -6.27 4.74 -8.27
C ILE A 88 -7.50 4.25 -9.05
N ASN A 89 -7.54 4.48 -10.36
CA ASN A 89 -8.62 3.98 -11.21
C ASN A 89 -8.70 2.44 -11.16
N GLU A 90 -7.55 1.77 -11.28
CA GLU A 90 -7.49 0.30 -11.22
C GLU A 90 -7.92 -0.25 -9.84
N VAL A 91 -7.68 0.48 -8.74
CA VAL A 91 -8.24 0.12 -7.42
C VAL A 91 -9.75 0.20 -7.41
N ASN A 92 -10.32 1.28 -7.97
CA ASN A 92 -11.76 1.46 -8.01
C ASN A 92 -12.42 0.39 -8.88
N ASP A 93 -11.79 0.00 -9.99
CA ASP A 93 -12.26 -1.10 -10.83
C ASP A 93 -12.24 -2.44 -10.06
N LEU A 94 -11.14 -2.73 -9.36
CA LEU A 94 -11.02 -3.94 -8.52
C LEU A 94 -12.06 -3.95 -7.39
N GLU A 95 -12.31 -2.81 -6.74
CA GLU A 95 -13.33 -2.67 -5.69
C GLU A 95 -14.75 -2.88 -6.23
N SER A 96 -15.03 -2.36 -7.42
CA SER A 96 -16.31 -2.57 -8.10
C SER A 96 -16.52 -4.04 -8.45
N THR A 97 -15.52 -4.72 -9.02
CA THR A 97 -15.56 -6.16 -9.30
C THR A 97 -15.71 -6.98 -8.03
N PHE A 98 -15.01 -6.61 -6.95
CA PHE A 98 -15.14 -7.28 -5.66
C PHE A 98 -16.55 -7.17 -5.10
N TYR A 99 -17.14 -5.97 -5.12
CA TYR A 99 -18.52 -5.78 -4.70
C TYR A 99 -19.51 -6.57 -5.56
N ALA A 100 -19.32 -6.57 -6.88
CA ALA A 100 -20.14 -7.33 -7.81
C ALA A 100 -20.07 -8.84 -7.48
N GLY A 101 -18.87 -9.40 -7.32
CA GLY A 101 -18.68 -10.80 -6.94
C GLY A 101 -19.30 -11.13 -5.58
N PHE A 102 -19.12 -10.26 -4.58
CA PHE A 102 -19.77 -10.38 -3.28
C PHE A 102 -21.31 -10.40 -3.40
N SER A 103 -21.88 -9.45 -4.14
CA SER A 103 -23.33 -9.34 -4.32
C SER A 103 -23.91 -10.52 -5.10
N TYR A 104 -23.19 -11.00 -6.12
CA TYR A 104 -23.56 -12.18 -6.88
C TYR A 104 -23.51 -13.43 -6.02
N ASN A 105 -22.44 -13.66 -5.27
CA ASN A 105 -22.32 -14.84 -4.39
C ASN A 105 -23.42 -14.88 -3.31
N CYS A 106 -24.02 -13.73 -3.00
CA CYS A 106 -25.09 -13.60 -2.01
C CYS A 106 -26.50 -13.43 -2.63
N HIS A 107 -26.65 -13.59 -3.95
CA HIS A 107 -27.93 -13.36 -4.63
C HIS A 107 -29.07 -14.28 -4.16
N ASP A 108 -28.75 -15.51 -3.76
CA ASP A 108 -29.71 -16.52 -3.27
C ASP A 108 -29.82 -16.54 -1.73
N HIS A 109 -29.08 -15.68 -1.03
CA HIS A 109 -29.09 -15.60 0.43
C HIS A 109 -29.85 -14.34 0.87
N ASP A 110 -30.90 -14.52 1.67
CA ASP A 110 -31.73 -13.43 2.22
C ASP A 110 -30.91 -12.36 2.98
N GLN A 111 -29.68 -12.67 3.37
CA GLN A 111 -28.75 -11.75 3.99
C GLN A 111 -27.36 -11.88 3.36
N TYR A 112 -26.80 -10.74 2.98
CA TYR A 112 -25.38 -10.59 2.69
C TYR A 112 -24.54 -11.15 3.86
N SER A 113 -23.88 -12.30 3.66
CA SER A 113 -23.11 -13.04 4.67
C SER A 113 -21.61 -12.79 4.52
N MET A 114 -20.86 -13.13 5.58
CA MET A 114 -19.39 -13.14 5.53
C MET A 114 -18.87 -14.20 4.56
N ASP A 115 -19.55 -15.33 4.42
CA ASP A 115 -19.13 -16.43 3.55
C ASP A 115 -19.10 -16.01 2.07
N CYS A 116 -20.10 -15.26 1.60
CA CYS A 116 -20.10 -14.72 0.23
C CYS A 116 -18.93 -13.75 0.00
N LEU A 117 -18.61 -12.97 1.02
CA LEU A 117 -17.52 -12.00 0.97
C LEU A 117 -16.18 -12.70 0.88
N GLU A 118 -15.98 -13.73 1.72
CA GLU A 118 -14.77 -14.55 1.73
C GLU A 118 -14.59 -15.35 0.44
N ALA A 119 -15.67 -15.73 -0.23
CA ALA A 119 -15.60 -16.35 -1.56
C ALA A 119 -15.09 -15.39 -2.65
N ALA A 120 -15.44 -14.10 -2.58
CA ALA A 120 -15.01 -13.09 -3.55
C ALA A 120 -13.64 -12.44 -3.22
N GLU A 121 -13.21 -12.51 -1.97
CA GLU A 121 -12.02 -11.82 -1.46
C GLU A 121 -10.68 -12.25 -2.10
N PRO A 122 -10.41 -13.55 -2.40
CA PRO A 122 -9.13 -13.98 -2.92
C PRO A 122 -8.74 -13.32 -4.24
N GLU A 123 -9.71 -13.16 -5.16
CA GLU A 123 -9.48 -12.51 -6.44
C GLU A 123 -9.15 -11.02 -6.27
N TYR A 124 -9.90 -10.34 -5.40
CA TYR A 124 -9.66 -8.95 -5.05
C TYR A 124 -8.26 -8.72 -4.46
N LEU A 125 -7.86 -9.52 -3.45
CA LEU A 125 -6.56 -9.41 -2.81
C LEU A 125 -5.41 -9.71 -3.79
N ASN A 126 -5.58 -10.72 -4.65
CA ASN A 126 -4.59 -11.03 -5.68
C ASN A 126 -4.47 -9.92 -6.73
N GLY A 127 -5.60 -9.35 -7.16
CA GLY A 127 -5.63 -8.19 -8.07
C GLY A 127 -4.89 -6.99 -7.48
N LEU A 128 -5.13 -6.66 -6.20
CA LEU A 128 -4.41 -5.59 -5.51
C LEU A 128 -2.90 -5.85 -5.41
N LYS A 129 -2.50 -7.09 -5.13
CA LYS A 129 -1.09 -7.49 -5.07
C LYS A 129 -0.41 -7.35 -6.43
N GLN A 130 -1.07 -7.76 -7.51
CA GLN A 130 -0.56 -7.58 -8.87
C GLN A 130 -0.48 -6.11 -9.27
N LEU A 131 -1.49 -5.32 -8.88
CA LEU A 131 -1.50 -3.88 -9.08
C LEU A 131 -0.32 -3.22 -8.35
N ALA A 132 0.00 -3.65 -7.13
CA ALA A 132 1.16 -3.16 -6.41
C ALA A 132 2.46 -3.43 -7.19
N ALA A 133 2.67 -4.67 -7.64
CA ALA A 133 3.83 -5.04 -8.43
C ALA A 133 3.95 -4.22 -9.74
N LYS A 134 2.82 -4.06 -10.45
CA LYS A 134 2.74 -3.22 -11.66
C LYS A 134 3.04 -1.75 -11.37
N THR A 135 2.62 -1.24 -10.21
CA THR A 135 2.76 0.17 -9.82
C THR A 135 4.17 0.52 -9.34
N GLU A 136 5.00 -0.47 -9.00
CA GLU A 136 6.41 -0.22 -8.64
C GLU A 136 7.16 0.56 -9.73
N LYS A 137 6.82 0.33 -11.02
CA LYS A 137 7.40 1.10 -12.14
C LYS A 137 7.09 2.59 -12.10
N CYS A 138 5.98 2.98 -11.44
CA CYS A 138 5.62 4.38 -11.26
C CYS A 138 6.51 5.09 -10.23
N LEU A 139 7.24 4.31 -9.41
CA LEU A 139 8.07 4.82 -8.32
C LEU A 139 9.52 5.12 -8.74
N VAL A 140 9.93 4.66 -9.93
CA VAL A 140 11.30 4.82 -10.44
C VAL A 140 11.24 5.48 -11.81
N GLN A 141 11.22 6.81 -11.84
CA GLN A 141 11.65 7.53 -13.04
C GLN A 141 13.17 7.74 -12.95
N LYS A 142 13.89 7.20 -13.95
CA LYS A 142 15.28 7.58 -14.22
C LYS A 142 15.32 8.94 -14.89
#